data_AF-A0A6N2UNW8-F1
#
_entry.id   AF-A0A6N2UNW8-F1
#
_cell.length_a   1.000
_cell.length_b   1.000
_cell.length_c   1.000
_cell.angle_alpha   90.00
_cell.angle_beta   90.00
_cell.angle_gamma   90.00
#
_symmetry.space_group_name_H-M   'P 1'
#
loop_
_entity.id
_entity.type
_entity.pdbx_description
1 polymer ?
#
loop_
_entity_poly.entity_id
_entity_poly.type
_entity_poly.pdbx_seq_one_letter_code
_entity_poly.pdbx_strand_id
1 'polypeptide(L)'
;MSDEINMTISIPTDDDGYVLLQCEHCGTYFKATPSDLKDDGVLHIFCPGCGLISVNYITEDVLELAVKMVTNAVNDMIYNEFKKMERHSKKGIITFKAGKRPKHENEDPIHSGIEAMEICNFPCCKRTAKIKPLLKMTGAYCPFCGVKNYEIE
;
A
#
# COMPACT_ATOMS: atom_id res chain seq x y z
N MET A 1 -20.05 -13.28 17.63
CA MET A 1 -18.75 -13.51 16.97
C MET A 1 -18.65 -12.43 15.92
N SER A 2 -17.71 -11.50 16.08
CA SER A 2 -17.47 -10.44 15.10
C SER A 2 -16.83 -11.10 13.88
N ASP A 3 -17.45 -11.01 12.70
CA ASP A 3 -16.86 -11.53 11.46
C ASP A 3 -15.69 -10.63 11.05
N GLU A 4 -14.51 -10.86 11.62
CA GLU A 4 -13.27 -10.20 11.21
C GLU A 4 -12.85 -10.72 9.83
N ILE A 5 -12.77 -9.81 8.84
CA ILE A 5 -12.29 -10.11 7.50
C ILE A 5 -10.83 -9.69 7.41
N ASN A 6 -9.94 -10.65 7.22
CA ASN A 6 -8.52 -10.39 6.98
C ASN A 6 -8.24 -10.47 5.48
N MET A 7 -7.71 -9.38 4.92
CA MET A 7 -7.27 -9.29 3.52
C MET A 7 -5.79 -8.95 3.49
N THR A 8 -5.06 -9.51 2.53
CA THR A 8 -3.61 -9.32 2.40
C THR A 8 -3.27 -8.95 0.97
N ILE A 9 -2.54 -7.85 0.81
CA ILE A 9 -2.06 -7.37 -0.50
C ILE A 9 -0.56 -7.64 -0.56
N SER A 10 -0.13 -8.30 -1.63
CA SER A 10 1.30 -8.53 -1.89
C SER A 10 1.85 -7.37 -2.72
N ILE A 11 2.80 -6.63 -2.14
CA ILE A 11 3.50 -5.54 -2.83
C ILE A 11 4.84 -6.09 -3.36
N PRO A 12 5.05 -6.14 -4.68
CA PRO A 12 6.29 -6.66 -5.24
C PRO A 12 7.46 -5.68 -5.02
N THR A 13 8.67 -6.24 -4.92
CA THR A 13 9.90 -5.46 -5.04
C THR A 13 10.24 -5.25 -6.52
N ASP A 14 11.06 -4.24 -6.79
CA ASP A 14 11.74 -4.12 -8.08
C ASP A 14 12.94 -5.09 -8.18
N ASP A 15 13.62 -5.05 -9.33
CA ASP A 15 14.76 -5.92 -9.64
C ASP A 15 15.95 -5.79 -8.66
N ASP A 16 16.05 -4.66 -7.95
CA ASP A 16 17.09 -4.43 -6.93
C ASP A 16 16.58 -4.69 -5.50
N GLY A 17 15.36 -5.22 -5.34
CA GLY A 17 14.80 -5.59 -4.04
C GLY A 17 14.14 -4.44 -3.26
N TYR A 18 13.78 -3.34 -3.92
CA TYR A 18 13.13 -2.20 -3.25
C TYR A 18 11.62 -2.15 -3.51
N VAL A 19 10.84 -1.79 -2.49
CA VAL A 19 9.38 -1.57 -2.61
C VAL A 19 9.04 -0.11 -2.84
N LEU A 20 8.07 0.16 -3.71
CA LEU A 20 7.63 1.52 -4.01
C LEU A 20 6.76 2.08 -2.88
N LEU A 21 7.07 3.31 -2.48
CA LEU A 21 6.41 4.05 -1.42
C LEU A 21 6.06 5.45 -1.91
N GLN A 22 4.94 6.00 -1.45
CA GLN A 22 4.48 7.33 -1.79
C GLN A 22 4.21 8.15 -0.53
N CYS A 23 4.74 9.37 -0.47
CA CYS A 23 4.47 10.29 0.62
C CYS A 23 3.08 10.93 0.48
N GLU A 24 2.22 10.81 1.49
CA GLU A 24 0.88 11.43 1.52
C GLU A 24 0.94 12.96 1.56
N HIS A 25 2.01 13.54 2.14
CA HIS A 25 2.13 15.00 2.33
C HIS A 25 2.51 15.74 1.05
N CYS A 26 3.47 15.22 0.28
CA CYS A 26 4.03 15.91 -0.89
C CYS A 26 3.97 15.09 -2.18
N GLY A 27 3.40 13.88 -2.16
CA GLY A 27 3.30 13.01 -3.33
C GLY A 27 4.64 12.46 -3.84
N THR A 28 5.74 12.66 -3.10
CA THR A 28 7.04 12.15 -3.51
C THR A 28 7.09 10.63 -3.39
N TYR A 29 7.45 9.99 -4.50
CA TYR A 29 7.78 8.58 -4.53
C TYR A 29 9.24 8.34 -4.16
N PHE A 30 9.46 7.23 -3.47
CA PHE A 30 10.77 6.69 -3.16
C PHE A 30 10.66 5.17 -2.96
N LYS A 31 11.79 4.47 -2.94
CA LYS A 31 11.80 3.03 -2.63
C LYS A 31 12.77 2.71 -1.51
N ALA A 32 12.37 1.78 -0.64
CA ALA A 32 13.19 1.26 0.45
C ALA A 32 13.15 -0.27 0.44
N THR A 33 14.14 -0.92 1.06
CA THR A 33 14.13 -2.39 1.16
C THR A 33 13.13 -2.83 2.25
N PRO A 34 12.43 -3.96 2.07
CA PRO A 34 11.58 -4.51 3.13
C PRO A 34 12.33 -4.78 4.44
N SER A 35 13.63 -5.09 4.36
CA SER A 35 14.49 -5.32 5.52
C SER A 35 14.68 -4.03 6.33
N ASP A 36 14.98 -2.92 5.67
CA ASP A 36 15.13 -1.62 6.36
C ASP A 36 13.81 -1.10 6.91
N LEU A 37 12.69 -1.34 6.21
CA LEU A 37 11.36 -0.93 6.66
C LEU A 37 10.85 -1.70 7.88
N LYS A 38 11.37 -2.91 8.10
CA LYS A 38 11.01 -3.79 9.23
C LYS A 38 12.08 -3.84 10.32
N ASP A 39 13.13 -3.02 10.19
CA ASP A 39 14.20 -2.95 11.17
C ASP A 39 13.72 -2.20 12.41
N ASP A 40 13.77 -2.85 13.58
CA ASP A 40 13.38 -2.26 14.86
C ASP A 40 14.21 -1.01 15.23
N GLY A 41 15.41 -0.85 14.64
CA GLY A 41 16.24 0.34 14.76
C GLY A 41 15.74 1.54 13.94
N VAL A 42 14.75 1.35 13.07
CA VAL A 42 14.07 2.43 12.32
C VAL A 42 12.78 2.80 13.03
N LEU A 43 12.83 3.85 13.84
CA LEU A 43 11.66 4.31 14.61
C LEU A 43 10.58 4.90 13.71
N HIS A 44 11.00 5.67 12.71
CA HIS A 44 10.10 6.37 11.80
C HIS A 44 10.68 6.36 10.39
N ILE A 45 9.78 6.25 9.42
CA ILE A 45 10.10 6.52 8.02
C ILE A 45 9.89 8.01 7.77
N PHE A 46 10.87 8.65 7.15
CA PHE A 46 10.84 10.04 6.73
C PHE A 46 10.70 10.12 5.22
N CYS A 47 9.95 11.09 4.72
CA CYS A 47 9.90 11.34 3.29
C CYS A 47 11.23 11.96 2.81
N PRO A 48 11.92 11.37 1.82
CA PRO A 48 13.15 11.96 1.29
C PRO A 48 12.96 13.33 0.61
N GLY A 49 11.74 13.65 0.15
CA GLY A 49 11.43 14.94 -0.47
C GLY A 49 11.16 16.06 0.54
N CYS A 50 10.29 15.85 1.54
CA CYS A 50 9.87 16.90 2.47
C CYS A 50 10.41 16.76 3.91
N GLY A 51 11.01 15.62 4.26
CA GLY A 51 11.56 15.35 5.59
C GLY A 51 10.51 15.08 6.68
N LEU A 52 9.22 15.00 6.33
CA LEU A 52 8.13 14.72 7.27
C LEU A 52 7.90 13.20 7.41
N ILE A 53 7.40 12.80 8.58
CA ILE A 53 6.89 11.45 8.86
C ILE A 53 5.44 11.39 8.39
N SER A 54 5.10 10.33 7.67
CA SER A 54 3.74 10.04 7.24
C SER A 54 3.11 8.93 8.08
N VAL A 55 1.78 8.90 8.16
CA VAL A 55 1.05 7.82 8.83
C VAL A 55 1.19 6.53 8.04
N ASN A 56 1.06 6.62 6.73
CA ASN A 56 1.39 5.53 5.83
C ASN A 56 2.16 6.06 4.60
N TYR A 57 2.74 5.12 3.85
CA TYR A 57 3.47 5.39 2.62
C TYR A 57 2.92 4.55 1.46
N ILE A 58 1.62 4.26 1.51
CA ILE A 58 0.94 3.39 0.55
C ILE A 58 0.77 4.15 -0.76
N THR A 59 0.96 3.47 -1.88
CA THR A 59 0.70 4.04 -3.20
C THR A 59 -0.80 4.03 -3.50
N GLU A 60 -1.26 4.95 -4.34
CA GLU A 60 -2.67 5.00 -4.76
C GLU A 60 -3.17 3.65 -5.31
N ASP A 61 -2.36 2.96 -6.12
CA ASP A 61 -2.71 1.66 -6.68
C ASP A 61 -3.01 0.59 -5.62
N VAL A 62 -2.25 0.59 -4.51
CA VAL A 62 -2.45 -0.35 -3.40
C VAL A 62 -3.72 0.00 -2.63
N LEU A 63 -4.00 1.29 -2.43
CA LEU A 63 -5.24 1.75 -1.81
C LEU A 63 -6.45 1.38 -2.65
N GLU A 64 -6.39 1.59 -3.96
CA GLU A 64 -7.45 1.24 -4.89
C GLU A 64 -7.74 -0.26 -4.87
N LEU A 65 -6.70 -1.09 -4.93
CA LEU A 65 -6.84 -2.55 -4.84
C LEU A 65 -7.49 -2.97 -3.51
N ALA A 66 -7.08 -2.36 -2.39
CA ALA A 66 -7.68 -2.64 -1.08
C ALA A 66 -9.18 -2.34 -1.05
N VAL A 67 -9.59 -1.19 -1.60
CA VAL A 67 -11.00 -0.79 -1.68
C VAL A 67 -11.81 -1.78 -2.54
N LYS A 68 -11.27 -2.24 -3.67
CA LYS A 68 -11.92 -3.23 -4.54
C LYS A 68 -12.11 -4.57 -3.82
N MET A 69 -11.07 -5.09 -3.17
CA MET A 69 -11.13 -6.34 -2.41
C MET A 69 -12.18 -6.27 -1.29
N VAL A 70 -12.19 -5.17 -0.53
CA VAL A 70 -13.18 -4.94 0.54
C VAL A 70 -14.59 -4.89 -0.04
N THR A 71 -14.78 -4.16 -1.15
CA THR A 71 -16.08 -4.02 -1.81
C THR A 71 -16.60 -5.36 -2.29
N ASN A 72 -15.76 -6.17 -2.92
CA ASN A 72 -16.09 -7.52 -3.37
C ASN A 72 -16.48 -8.44 -2.18
N ALA A 73 -15.71 -8.41 -1.10
CA ALA A 73 -15.97 -9.20 0.10
C ALA A 73 -17.30 -8.83 0.77
N VAL A 74 -17.55 -7.52 0.96
CA VAL A 74 -18.79 -7.02 1.57
C VAL A 74 -20.01 -7.34 0.69
N ASN A 75 -19.91 -7.16 -0.63
CA ASN A 75 -20.97 -7.51 -1.57
C ASN A 75 -21.34 -9.00 -1.51
N ASP A 76 -20.34 -9.87 -1.37
CA ASP A 76 -20.55 -11.30 -1.21
C ASP A 76 -21.22 -11.65 0.12
N MET A 77 -20.82 -11.01 1.22
CA MET A 77 -21.48 -11.19 2.52
C MET A 77 -22.95 -10.82 2.46
N ILE A 78 -23.26 -9.62 1.95
CA ILE A 78 -24.64 -9.12 1.81
C ILE A 78 -25.46 -10.09 0.95
N TYR A 79 -24.91 -10.53 -0.18
CA TYR A 79 -25.59 -11.48 -1.06
C TYR A 79 -25.86 -12.83 -0.38
N ASN A 80 -24.87 -13.35 0.35
CA ASN A 80 -24.98 -14.62 1.05
C ASN A 80 -26.04 -14.56 2.17
N GLU A 81 -26.13 -13.45 2.90
CA GLU A 81 -27.18 -13.23 3.90
C GLU A 81 -28.57 -13.15 3.27
N PHE A 82 -28.74 -12.40 2.18
CA PHE A 82 -30.00 -12.39 1.44
C PHE A 82 -30.38 -13.79 0.91
N LYS A 83 -29.39 -14.58 0.46
CA LYS A 83 -29.62 -15.96 0.01
C LYS A 83 -30.01 -16.90 1.15
N LYS A 84 -29.43 -16.74 2.34
CA LYS A 84 -29.88 -17.47 3.54
C LYS A 84 -31.34 -17.11 3.86
N MET A 85 -31.68 -15.82 3.87
CA MET A 85 -33.04 -15.36 4.11
C MET A 85 -34.05 -15.91 3.09
N GLU A 86 -33.72 -15.90 1.79
CA GLU A 86 -34.53 -16.54 0.74
C GLU A 86 -34.79 -18.03 1.05
N ARG A 87 -33.78 -18.78 1.49
CA ARG A 87 -33.93 -20.21 1.84
C ARG A 87 -34.88 -20.41 3.03
N HIS A 88 -34.82 -19.54 4.03
CA HIS A 88 -35.70 -19.59 5.20
C HIS A 88 -37.14 -19.15 4.88
N SER A 89 -37.31 -18.16 4.01
CA SER A 89 -38.62 -17.62 3.61
C SER A 89 -39.42 -18.56 2.70
N LYS A 90 -38.77 -19.48 1.96
CA LYS A 90 -39.46 -20.47 1.09
C LYS A 90 -40.44 -21.39 1.83
N LYS A 91 -40.37 -21.49 3.16
CA LYS A 91 -41.29 -22.26 4.00
C LYS A 91 -42.42 -21.41 4.61
N GLY A 92 -42.42 -20.09 4.41
CA GLY A 92 -43.41 -19.16 4.96
C GLY A 92 -44.39 -18.61 3.93
N ILE A 93 -45.34 -17.79 4.39
CA ILE A 93 -46.42 -17.19 3.57
C ILE A 93 -45.88 -16.17 2.56
N ILE A 94 -44.69 -15.60 2.80
CA ILE A 94 -44.05 -14.60 1.93
C ILE A 94 -42.74 -15.17 1.37
N THR A 95 -42.61 -15.17 0.04
CA THR A 95 -41.40 -15.61 -0.67
C THR A 95 -40.48 -14.41 -0.98
N PHE A 96 -39.28 -14.41 -0.41
CA PHE A 96 -38.22 -13.45 -0.65
C PHE A 96 -37.24 -14.01 -1.68
N LYS A 97 -36.74 -13.18 -2.60
CA LYS A 97 -35.73 -13.57 -3.60
C LYS A 97 -34.52 -12.64 -3.50
N ALA A 98 -33.34 -13.21 -3.32
CA ALA A 98 -32.08 -12.46 -3.16
C ALA A 98 -31.55 -11.83 -4.47
N GLY A 99 -32.19 -12.08 -5.62
CA GLY A 99 -31.73 -11.59 -6.91
C GLY A 99 -30.45 -12.28 -7.43
N LYS A 100 -29.74 -11.61 -8.34
CA LYS A 100 -28.48 -12.06 -8.94
C LYS A 100 -27.30 -11.67 -8.04
N ARG A 101 -26.23 -12.47 -8.05
CA ARG A 101 -25.00 -12.14 -7.34
C ARG A 101 -24.39 -10.85 -7.92
N PRO A 102 -23.89 -9.92 -7.08
CA PRO A 102 -23.14 -8.77 -7.55
C PRO A 102 -21.96 -9.21 -8.42
N LYS A 103 -21.62 -8.40 -9.43
CA LYS A 103 -20.39 -8.60 -10.20
C LYS A 103 -19.22 -8.06 -9.39
N HIS A 104 -18.14 -8.83 -9.32
CA HIS A 104 -16.91 -8.37 -8.68
C HIS A 104 -16.20 -7.35 -9.56
N GLU A 105 -15.61 -6.36 -8.91
CA GLU A 105 -14.62 -5.47 -9.51
C GLU A 105 -13.32 -6.24 -9.76
N ASN A 106 -12.54 -5.84 -10.76
CA ASN A 106 -11.28 -6.51 -11.08
C ASN A 106 -10.19 -6.14 -10.06
N GLU A 107 -9.60 -7.15 -9.44
CA GLU A 107 -8.50 -7.04 -8.48
C GLU A 107 -7.16 -7.27 -9.20
N ASP A 108 -6.75 -6.28 -10.01
CA ASP A 108 -5.50 -6.36 -10.75
C ASP A 108 -4.29 -6.35 -9.78
N PRO A 109 -3.29 -7.23 -9.98
CA PRO A 109 -2.14 -7.31 -9.10
C PRO A 109 -1.29 -6.03 -9.17
N ILE A 110 -0.69 -5.65 -8.04
CA ILE A 110 0.24 -4.53 -8.00
C ILE A 110 1.50 -4.87 -8.79
N HIS A 111 1.91 -3.96 -9.66
CA HIS A 111 3.17 -4.04 -10.39
C HIS A 111 4.19 -3.08 -9.79
N SER A 112 5.47 -3.45 -9.80
CA SER A 112 6.53 -2.50 -9.44
C SER A 112 6.56 -1.37 -10.47
N GLY A 113 6.22 -0.15 -10.05
CA GLY A 113 6.24 1.02 -10.92
C GLY A 113 7.61 1.24 -11.59
N ILE A 114 7.59 1.54 -12.89
CA ILE A 114 8.76 1.83 -13.74
C ILE A 114 9.17 3.31 -13.58
N GLU A 115 9.28 3.78 -12.34
CA GLU A 115 9.81 5.11 -12.09
C GLU A 115 11.35 5.09 -12.20
N ALA A 116 11.91 6.00 -13.00
CA ALA A 116 13.34 6.21 -13.10
C ALA A 116 13.87 6.83 -11.78
N MET A 117 14.27 5.96 -10.85
CA MET A 117 14.88 6.32 -9.58
C MET A 117 16.27 5.70 -9.46
N GLU A 118 17.15 6.40 -8.78
CA GLU A 118 18.52 5.96 -8.55
C GLU A 118 18.73 5.55 -7.11
N ILE A 119 19.56 4.53 -6.91
CA ILE A 119 20.02 4.15 -5.57
C ILE A 119 20.89 5.29 -5.03
N CYS A 120 20.48 5.83 -3.90
CA CYS A 120 21.21 6.82 -3.13
C CYS A 120 21.68 6.18 -1.81
N ASN A 121 22.95 6.35 -1.49
CA ASN A 121 23.54 5.92 -0.23
C ASN A 121 23.39 7.04 0.80
N PHE A 122 22.94 6.70 2.01
CA PHE A 122 22.78 7.63 3.12
C PHE A 122 23.82 7.33 4.22
N PRO A 123 24.93 8.09 4.27
CA PRO A 123 26.01 7.85 5.23
C PRO A 123 25.59 7.98 6.70
N CYS A 124 24.53 8.74 7.03
CA CYS A 124 24.05 8.92 8.40
C CYS A 124 23.74 7.60 9.13
N CYS A 125 23.26 6.60 8.39
CA CYS A 125 22.85 5.32 8.93
C CYS A 125 23.36 4.12 8.12
N LYS A 126 24.19 4.37 7.09
CA LYS A 126 24.77 3.34 6.20
C LYS A 126 23.71 2.48 5.50
N ARG A 127 22.57 3.09 5.16
CA ARG A 127 21.48 2.45 4.43
C ARG A 127 21.32 3.09 3.05
N THR A 128 20.60 2.40 2.18
CA THR A 128 20.32 2.86 0.82
C THR A 128 18.82 3.01 0.61
N ALA A 129 18.43 3.96 -0.25
CA ALA A 129 17.07 4.07 -0.73
C ALA A 129 17.09 4.54 -2.19
N LYS A 130 16.08 4.18 -2.98
CA LYS A 130 15.91 4.72 -4.32
C LYS A 130 15.11 6.00 -4.26
N ILE A 131 15.64 7.06 -4.87
CA ILE A 131 14.99 8.37 -4.92
C ILE A 131 15.08 8.93 -6.34
N LYS A 132 14.26 9.95 -6.63
CA LYS A 132 14.32 10.65 -7.91
C LYS A 132 15.69 11.33 -8.08
N PRO A 133 16.32 11.28 -9.26
CA PRO A 133 17.63 11.91 -9.50
C PRO A 133 17.67 13.40 -9.11
N LEU A 134 16.56 14.13 -9.32
CA LEU A 134 16.46 15.53 -8.92
C LEU A 134 16.59 15.75 -7.41
N LEU A 135 16.01 14.86 -6.59
CA LEU A 135 16.15 14.91 -5.12
C LEU A 135 17.57 14.57 -4.69
N LYS A 136 18.19 13.62 -5.38
CA LYS A 136 19.58 13.23 -5.14
C LYS A 136 20.52 14.43 -5.36
N MET A 137 20.37 15.14 -6.47
CA MET A 137 21.16 16.35 -6.79
C MET A 137 20.90 17.55 -5.87
N THR A 138 19.66 17.78 -5.44
CA THR A 138 19.29 18.96 -4.62
C THR A 138 19.43 18.71 -3.11
N GLY A 139 19.70 17.47 -2.72
CA GLY A 139 19.76 17.00 -1.36
C GLY A 139 18.42 16.41 -0.91
N ALA A 140 18.50 15.20 -0.35
CA ALA A 140 17.35 14.42 0.09
C ALA A 140 17.45 14.11 1.59
N TYR A 141 16.31 14.01 2.26
CA TYR A 141 16.28 13.52 3.64
C TYR A 141 16.48 12.01 3.65
N CYS A 142 17.28 11.50 4.59
CA CYS A 142 17.40 10.07 4.78
C CYS A 142 16.07 9.49 5.25
N PRO A 143 15.51 8.48 4.54
CA PRO A 143 14.24 7.89 4.94
C PRO A 143 14.23 7.23 6.32
N PHE A 144 15.40 6.90 6.86
CA PHE A 144 15.51 6.10 8.08
C PHE A 144 15.96 6.91 9.31
N CYS A 145 16.67 8.02 9.09
CA CYS A 145 17.27 8.83 10.16
C CYS A 145 16.80 10.30 10.15
N GLY A 146 16.12 10.74 9.08
CA GLY A 146 15.65 12.12 8.91
C GLY A 146 16.75 13.15 8.65
N VAL A 147 18.03 12.79 8.73
CA VAL A 147 19.15 13.71 8.42
C VAL A 147 19.15 14.01 6.93
N LYS A 148 19.26 15.30 6.60
CA LYS A 148 19.39 15.75 5.21
C LYS A 148 20.77 15.42 4.67
N ASN A 149 20.80 14.63 3.61
CA ASN A 149 21.99 14.34 2.84
C ASN A 149 22.05 15.33 1.67
N TYR A 150 23.04 16.20 1.68
CA TYR A 150 23.41 16.99 0.51
C TYR A 150 24.47 16.16 -0.20
N GLU A 151 24.27 15.78 -1.46
CA GLU A 151 25.38 15.27 -2.26
C GLU A 151 26.39 16.41 -2.42
N ILE A 152 27.34 16.47 -1.48
CA ILE A 152 28.53 17.28 -1.60
C ILE A 152 29.59 16.27 -2.02
N GLU A 153 29.79 16.17 -3.34
CA GLU A 153 31.09 15.74 -3.87
C GLU A 153 32.16 16.77 -3.53
#